data_AF-W2QQ47-F1
#
_entry.id   AF-W2QQ47-F1
#
_cell.length_a   1.000
_cell.length_b   1.000
_cell.length_c   1.000
_cell.angle_alpha   90.00
_cell.angle_beta   90.00
_cell.angle_gamma   90.00
#
_symmetry.space_group_name_H-M   'P 1'
#
loop_
_entity.id
_entity.type
_entity.pdbx_description
1 polymer ?
#
loop_
_entity_poly.entity_id
_entity_poly.type
_entity_poly.pdbx_seq_one_letter_code
_entity_poly.pdbx_strand_id
1 'polypeptide(L)'
;MVDSMEYSAHVNAGPSEALNIPGHESREYRLAKRAARLEQRVRWVRRTEKVIPSVTRFRRGRPVRVRLTNVSERTAYVPAFDRLVMLVPVGDLPRGEGYVRLDSKKYKDWQVLAYEICRDRQLFRRECELYE
;
A
#
# COMPACT_ATOMS: atom_id res chain seq x y z
N MET A 1 17.05 -27.85 20.52
CA MET A 1 17.35 -26.68 19.66
C MET A 1 16.06 -26.38 18.91
N VAL A 2 15.30 -25.37 19.34
CA VAL A 2 13.98 -25.07 18.79
C VAL A 2 14.15 -24.40 17.43
N ASP A 3 13.38 -24.90 16.48
CA ASP A 3 13.42 -24.61 15.05
C ASP A 3 13.45 -23.11 14.76
N SER A 4 14.52 -22.67 14.09
CA SER A 4 14.71 -21.29 13.67
C SER A 4 13.98 -20.97 12.36
N MET A 5 13.27 -21.93 11.75
CA MET A 5 12.57 -21.75 10.47
C MET A 5 11.24 -20.99 10.56
N GLU A 6 10.56 -20.95 11.71
CA GLU A 6 9.30 -20.19 11.86
C GLU A 6 9.49 -18.67 11.86
N TYR A 7 10.73 -18.18 12.01
CA TYR A 7 11.01 -16.75 12.13
C TYR A 7 10.87 -15.94 10.83
N SER A 8 10.73 -16.56 9.64
CA SER A 8 10.77 -15.86 8.32
C SER A 8 9.43 -15.74 7.56
N ALA A 9 8.28 -16.01 8.20
CA ALA A 9 7.00 -16.02 7.49
C ALA A 9 6.48 -14.62 7.12
N HIS A 10 6.78 -13.57 7.88
CA HIS A 10 6.34 -12.21 7.59
C HIS A 10 7.26 -11.52 6.58
N VAL A 11 6.71 -11.01 5.47
CA VAL A 11 7.52 -10.31 4.45
C VAL A 11 7.11 -8.85 4.36
N ASN A 12 8.06 -7.97 4.61
CA ASN A 12 7.93 -6.55 4.30
C ASN A 12 7.92 -6.36 2.78
N ALA A 13 6.95 -5.60 2.29
CA ALA A 13 6.79 -5.31 0.87
C ALA A 13 6.75 -3.79 0.60
N GLY A 14 7.46 -3.01 1.41
CA GLY A 14 7.72 -1.59 1.19
C GLY A 14 8.50 -1.26 -0.08
N PRO A 15 8.71 0.04 -0.36
CA PRO A 15 9.46 0.51 -1.51
C PRO A 15 10.92 0.06 -1.43
N SER A 16 11.56 -0.25 -2.57
CA SER A 16 12.98 -0.63 -2.61
C SER A 16 13.93 0.56 -2.48
N GLU A 17 13.42 1.75 -2.74
CA GLU A 17 14.16 3.01 -2.72
C GLU A 17 13.35 4.03 -1.93
N ALA A 18 14.03 5.06 -1.42
CA ALA A 18 13.34 6.14 -0.74
C ALA A 18 12.53 6.99 -1.73
N LEU A 19 11.38 7.48 -1.31
CA LEU A 19 10.48 8.27 -2.14
C LEU A 19 10.22 9.62 -1.49
N ASN A 20 10.37 10.68 -2.29
CA ASN A 20 9.84 12.00 -1.97
C ASN A 20 8.52 12.20 -2.73
N ILE A 21 7.44 12.41 -1.99
CA ILE A 21 6.10 12.57 -2.55
C ILE A 21 5.69 14.01 -2.28
N PRO A 22 5.58 14.88 -3.31
CA PRO A 22 5.10 16.25 -3.14
C PRO A 22 3.72 16.29 -2.49
N GLY A 23 3.37 17.45 -1.92
CA GLY A 23 2.07 17.64 -1.27
C GLY A 23 0.91 17.38 -2.24
N HIS A 24 -0.09 16.63 -1.79
CA HIS A 24 -1.26 16.26 -2.59
C HIS A 24 -0.96 15.51 -3.90
N GLU A 25 0.25 14.94 -4.02
CA GLU A 25 0.63 14.11 -5.16
C GLU A 25 0.71 12.63 -4.77
N SER A 26 0.91 11.77 -5.78
CA SER A 26 1.13 10.35 -5.56
C SER A 26 2.35 9.83 -6.31
N ARG A 27 3.00 8.81 -5.75
CA ARG A 27 4.08 8.05 -6.38
C ARG A 27 3.77 6.57 -6.32
N GLU A 28 4.12 5.83 -7.36
CA GLU A 28 3.97 4.37 -7.38
C GLU A 28 5.32 3.69 -7.23
N TYR A 29 5.35 2.61 -6.45
CA TYR A 29 6.45 1.65 -6.46
C TYR A 29 5.96 0.24 -6.80
N ARG A 30 6.88 -0.59 -7.27
CA ARG A 30 6.60 -1.99 -7.59
C ARG A 30 6.87 -2.86 -6.39
N LEU A 31 5.97 -3.81 -6.12
CA LEU A 31 6.24 -4.86 -5.15
C LEU A 31 7.36 -5.76 -5.68
N ALA A 32 8.30 -6.12 -4.81
CA ALA A 32 9.39 -7.03 -5.18
C ALA A 32 8.84 -8.36 -5.74
N LYS A 33 9.52 -8.95 -6.72
CA LYS A 33 9.05 -10.19 -7.39
C LYS A 33 8.73 -11.33 -6.41
N ARG A 34 9.52 -11.45 -5.33
CA ARG A 34 9.29 -12.43 -4.25
C ARG A 34 7.98 -12.15 -3.52
N ALA A 35 7.69 -10.89 -3.21
CA ALA A 35 6.44 -10.44 -2.61
C ALA A 35 5.21 -10.67 -3.52
N ALA A 36 5.38 -10.46 -4.83
CA ALA A 36 4.31 -10.65 -5.82
C ALA A 36 3.92 -12.13 -6.07
N ARG A 37 4.80 -13.09 -5.74
CA ARG A 37 4.55 -14.54 -5.91
C ARG A 37 3.81 -15.18 -4.73
N LEU A 38 3.65 -14.47 -3.63
CA LEU A 38 3.01 -14.98 -2.42
C LEU A 38 1.49 -14.80 -2.50
N GLU A 39 0.85 -15.61 -3.35
CA GLU A 39 -0.61 -15.62 -3.58
C GLU A 39 -1.39 -16.07 -2.34
N GLN A 40 -0.81 -16.94 -1.50
CA GLN A 40 -1.43 -17.46 -0.28
C GLN A 40 -1.21 -16.57 0.97
N ARG A 41 -1.03 -15.26 0.80
CA ARG A 41 -0.76 -14.34 1.93
C ARG A 41 -1.69 -13.15 1.94
N VAL A 42 -2.23 -12.86 3.12
CA VAL A 42 -3.09 -11.69 3.34
C VAL A 42 -2.22 -10.44 3.27
N ARG A 43 -2.70 -9.46 2.50
CA ARG A 43 -2.05 -8.16 2.33
C ARG A 43 -2.56 -7.21 3.41
N TRP A 44 -1.65 -6.76 4.25
CA TRP A 44 -1.90 -5.75 5.27
C TRP A 44 -1.19 -4.47 4.88
N VAL A 45 -1.86 -3.33 5.08
CA VAL A 45 -1.30 -2.01 4.76
C VAL A 45 -1.37 -1.10 5.97
N ARG A 46 -0.34 -0.28 6.14
CA ARG A 46 -0.24 0.73 7.20
C ARG A 46 -0.13 2.09 6.56
N ARG A 47 -1.01 3.02 6.93
CA ARG A 47 -0.84 4.43 6.58
C ARG A 47 0.10 5.12 7.55
N THR A 48 0.69 6.21 7.11
CA THR A 48 1.29 7.19 8.01
C THR A 48 0.36 8.39 8.17
N GLU A 49 0.76 9.36 8.97
CA GLU A 49 0.05 10.64 9.06
C GLU A 49 -0.06 11.34 7.70
N LYS A 50 0.99 11.24 6.88
CA LYS A 50 1.08 11.98 5.61
C LYS A 50 0.79 11.14 4.39
N VAL A 51 0.88 9.81 4.46
CA VAL A 51 0.84 8.94 3.29
C VAL A 51 -0.17 7.82 3.45
N ILE A 52 -1.06 7.70 2.48
CA ILE A 52 -2.00 6.60 2.35
C ILE A 52 -1.54 5.65 1.23
N PRO A 53 -1.30 4.37 1.52
CA PRO A 53 -1.04 3.36 0.51
C PRO A 53 -2.34 2.83 -0.12
N SER A 54 -2.33 2.75 -1.44
CA SER A 54 -3.39 2.15 -2.28
C SER A 54 -2.78 1.04 -3.12
N VAL A 55 -3.34 -0.17 -3.06
CA VAL A 55 -2.89 -1.28 -3.90
C VAL A 55 -3.59 -1.17 -5.27
N THR A 56 -2.89 -0.62 -6.28
CA THR A 56 -3.54 -0.08 -7.50
C THR A 56 -3.57 -1.02 -8.70
N ARG A 57 -2.93 -2.19 -8.68
CA ARG A 57 -2.99 -3.08 -9.84
C ARG A 57 -2.84 -4.55 -9.50
N PHE A 58 -3.86 -5.32 -9.85
CA PHE A 58 -3.82 -6.78 -9.86
C PHE A 58 -3.58 -7.27 -11.30
N ARG A 59 -2.47 -7.96 -11.58
CA ARG A 59 -2.35 -8.74 -12.83
C ARG A 59 -2.67 -10.19 -12.52
N ARG A 60 -3.75 -10.75 -13.12
CA ARG A 60 -4.24 -12.11 -12.81
C ARG A 60 -4.43 -12.33 -11.29
N GLY A 61 -5.01 -11.36 -10.59
CA GLY A 61 -5.19 -11.42 -9.13
C GLY A 61 -3.94 -11.09 -8.28
N ARG A 62 -2.79 -10.74 -8.87
CA ARG A 62 -1.55 -10.41 -8.13
C ARG A 62 -1.35 -8.91 -7.96
N PRO A 63 -1.28 -8.36 -6.74
CA PRO A 63 -0.90 -6.96 -6.55
C PRO A 63 0.53 -6.74 -7.06
N VAL A 64 0.70 -5.82 -8.01
CA VAL A 64 1.99 -5.53 -8.66
C VAL A 64 2.54 -4.16 -8.23
N ARG A 65 1.65 -3.23 -7.89
CA ARG A 65 2.00 -1.85 -7.58
C ARG A 65 1.26 -1.34 -6.37
N VAL A 66 1.94 -0.46 -5.66
CA VAL A 66 1.38 0.31 -4.55
C VAL A 66 1.57 1.77 -4.91
N ARG A 67 0.47 2.52 -4.90
CA ARG A 67 0.46 3.97 -4.97
C ARG A 67 0.51 4.51 -3.56
N LEU A 68 1.36 5.48 -3.34
CA LEU A 68 1.46 6.23 -2.10
C LEU A 68 0.94 7.64 -2.38
N THR A 69 -0.20 7.99 -1.78
CA THR A 69 -0.80 9.32 -1.90
C THR A 69 -0.43 10.15 -0.68
N ASN A 70 0.20 11.31 -0.91
CA ASN A 70 0.50 12.25 0.15
C ASN A 70 -0.74 13.12 0.43
N VAL A 71 -1.29 13.00 1.64
CA VAL A 71 -2.48 13.74 2.09
C VAL A 71 -2.13 15.04 2.83
N SER A 72 -0.85 15.38 2.92
CA SER A 72 -0.38 16.62 3.51
C SER A 72 0.04 17.63 2.44
N GLU A 73 0.10 18.91 2.80
CA GLU A 73 0.56 19.99 1.93
C GLU A 73 2.07 19.94 1.67
N ARG A 74 2.84 19.38 2.60
CA ARG A 74 4.30 19.33 2.54
C ARG A 74 4.76 18.04 1.87
N THR A 75 5.96 18.06 1.30
CA THR A 75 6.61 16.85 0.80
C THR A 75 6.73 15.80 1.91
N ALA A 76 6.23 14.60 1.63
CA ALA A 76 6.37 13.44 2.49
C ALA A 76 7.57 12.60 2.05
N TYR A 77 8.46 12.32 2.99
CA TYR A 77 9.57 11.39 2.80
C TYR A 77 9.15 10.00 3.26
N VAL A 78 9.30 9.02 2.38
CA VAL A 78 9.09 7.59 2.69
C VAL A 78 10.45 6.88 2.54
N PRO A 79 11.03 6.35 3.62
CA PRO A 79 12.29 5.62 3.55
C PRO A 79 12.19 4.37 2.68
N ALA A 80 13.33 3.97 2.11
CA ALA A 80 13.47 2.64 1.52
C ALA A 80 13.14 1.58 2.58
N PHE A 81 12.43 0.53 2.15
CA PHE A 81 12.00 -0.59 2.97
C PHE A 81 11.08 -0.20 4.14
N ASP A 82 10.41 0.98 4.11
CA ASP A 82 9.37 1.29 5.10
C ASP A 82 8.28 0.21 5.09
N ARG A 83 7.80 -0.16 6.27
CA ARG A 83 6.81 -1.22 6.46
C ARG A 83 5.39 -0.73 6.16
N LEU A 84 5.17 -0.11 5.01
CA LEU A 84 3.83 0.34 4.59
C LEU A 84 2.94 -0.82 4.13
N VAL A 85 3.55 -1.91 3.67
CA VAL A 85 2.85 -3.13 3.24
C VAL A 85 3.51 -4.34 3.85
N MET A 86 2.70 -5.22 4.44
CA MET A 86 3.15 -6.48 5.03
C MET A 86 2.39 -7.66 4.43
N LEU A 87 3.14 -8.71 4.09
CA LEU A 87 2.60 -9.99 3.64
C LEU A 87 2.60 -10.96 4.80
N VAL A 88 1.41 -11.34 5.21
CA VAL A 88 1.18 -12.15 6.42
C VAL A 88 0.58 -13.50 6.00
N PRO A 89 1.03 -14.62 6.57
CA PRO A 89 0.34 -15.91 6.39
C PRO A 89 -1.15 -15.82 6.72
N VAL A 90 -1.96 -16.68 6.08
CA VAL A 90 -3.39 -16.75 6.43
C VAL A 90 -3.51 -17.27 7.87
N GLY A 91 -4.34 -16.62 8.68
CA GLY A 91 -4.50 -16.94 10.10
C GLY A 91 -3.64 -16.10 11.04
N ASP A 92 -2.60 -15.43 10.53
CA ASP A 92 -1.68 -14.62 11.34
C ASP A 92 -2.03 -13.12 11.33
N LEU A 93 -1.44 -12.40 12.28
CA LEU A 93 -1.49 -10.94 12.40
C LEU A 93 -0.13 -10.29 12.07
N PRO A 94 -0.13 -9.10 11.45
CA PRO A 94 1.10 -8.37 11.18
C PRO A 94 1.84 -8.02 12.47
N ARG A 95 3.18 -8.06 12.41
CA ARG A 95 4.04 -7.60 13.52
C ARG A 95 4.09 -6.08 13.53
N GLY A 96 3.17 -5.47 14.28
CA GLY A 96 3.09 -4.02 14.51
C GLY A 96 1.68 -3.48 14.42
N GLU A 97 1.52 -2.23 14.85
CA GLU A 97 0.21 -1.57 14.91
C GLU A 97 -0.11 -0.78 13.62
N GLY A 98 -1.38 -0.38 13.51
CA GLY A 98 -1.83 0.50 12.43
C GLY A 98 -1.99 -0.19 11.07
N TYR A 99 -1.85 -1.51 11.01
CA TYR A 99 -2.14 -2.28 9.81
C TYR A 99 -3.64 -2.57 9.67
N VAL A 100 -4.13 -2.50 8.44
CA VAL A 100 -5.49 -2.89 8.07
C VAL A 100 -5.45 -3.83 6.87
N ARG A 101 -6.40 -4.76 6.80
CA ARG A 101 -6.57 -5.61 5.63
C ARG A 101 -7.21 -4.84 4.49
N LEU A 102 -6.88 -5.21 3.25
CA LEU A 102 -7.43 -4.59 2.04
C LEU A 102 -8.96 -4.73 1.92
N ASP A 103 -9.56 -5.74 2.55
CA ASP A 103 -11.01 -5.98 2.54
C ASP A 103 -11.74 -5.31 3.72
N SER A 104 -11.02 -4.66 4.62
CA SER A 104 -11.61 -4.00 5.79
C SER A 104 -12.32 -2.68 5.45
N LYS A 105 -13.36 -2.33 6.20
CA LYS A 105 -14.04 -1.02 6.10
C LYS A 105 -13.05 0.14 6.27
N LYS A 106 -12.15 0.03 7.26
CA LYS A 106 -11.13 1.06 7.54
C LYS A 106 -10.19 1.30 6.36
N TYR A 107 -9.83 0.26 5.61
CA TYR A 107 -9.07 0.44 4.38
C TYR A 107 -9.87 1.22 3.34
N LYS A 108 -11.15 0.88 3.13
CA LYS A 108 -12.05 1.62 2.22
C LYS A 108 -12.14 3.09 2.61
N ASP A 109 -12.32 3.40 3.89
CA ASP A 109 -12.36 4.77 4.40
C ASP A 109 -11.06 5.52 4.10
N TRP A 110 -9.90 4.86 4.22
CA TRP A 110 -8.62 5.46 3.82
C TRP A 110 -8.53 5.69 2.32
N GLN A 111 -9.11 4.82 1.50
CA GLN A 111 -9.13 5.01 0.05
C GLN A 111 -9.99 6.20 -0.36
N VAL A 112 -11.08 6.50 0.36
CA VAL A 112 -11.88 7.70 0.14
C VAL A 112 -11.03 8.96 0.36
N LEU A 113 -10.26 9.02 1.45
CA LEU A 113 -9.34 10.14 1.71
C LEU A 113 -8.25 10.27 0.64
N ALA A 114 -7.67 9.14 0.22
CA ALA A 114 -6.66 9.14 -0.84
C ALA A 114 -7.26 9.62 -2.17
N TYR A 115 -8.51 9.27 -2.46
CA TYR A 115 -9.23 9.67 -3.66
C TYR A 115 -9.53 11.17 -3.67
N GLU A 116 -10.05 11.72 -2.57
CA GLU A 116 -10.31 13.16 -2.41
C GLU A 116 -9.08 14.02 -2.71
N ILE A 117 -7.91 13.57 -2.24
CA ILE A 117 -6.64 14.27 -2.46
C ILE A 117 -6.04 14.00 -3.84
N CYS A 118 -6.40 12.90 -4.49
CA CYS A 118 -5.82 12.51 -5.77
C CYS A 118 -6.23 13.49 -6.87
N ARG A 119 -5.40 14.50 -7.12
CA ARG A 119 -5.52 15.41 -8.27
C ARG A 119 -5.15 14.74 -9.59
N ASP A 120 -5.54 13.48 -9.77
CA ASP A 120 -5.37 12.78 -11.04
C ASP A 120 -6.40 13.33 -12.03
N ARG A 121 -5.97 14.35 -12.80
CA ARG A 121 -6.76 14.98 -13.86
C ARG A 121 -7.29 13.96 -14.88
N GLN A 122 -6.69 12.78 -15.03
CA GLN A 122 -7.22 11.73 -15.92
C GLN A 122 -8.33 10.92 -15.25
N LEU A 123 -8.25 10.68 -13.94
CA LEU A 123 -9.30 10.01 -13.17
C LEU A 123 -10.55 10.89 -13.12
N PHE A 124 -10.38 12.18 -12.80
CA PHE A 124 -11.46 13.17 -12.77
C PHE A 124 -12.17 13.26 -14.12
N ARG A 125 -11.41 13.26 -15.23
CA ARG A 125 -11.98 13.33 -16.58
C ARG A 125 -12.81 12.09 -16.92
N ARG A 126 -12.35 10.89 -16.55
CA ARG A 126 -13.09 9.63 -16.74
C ARG A 126 -14.34 9.54 -15.87
N GLU A 127 -14.32 10.13 -14.68
CA GLU A 127 -15.50 10.16 -13.81
C GLU A 127 -16.52 11.20 -14.28
N CYS A 128 -16.09 12.37 -14.78
CA CYS A 128 -16.99 13.30 -15.47
C CYS A 128 -17.67 12.64 -16.67
N GLU A 129 -16.93 11.90 -17.50
CA GLU A 129 -17.47 11.14 -18.64
C GLU A 129 -18.46 10.01 -18.25
N LEU A 130 -18.48 9.57 -16.98
CA LEU A 130 -19.37 8.49 -16.50
C LEU A 130 -20.64 9.01 -15.82
N TYR A 131 -20.66 10.28 -15.41
CA TYR A 131 -21.76 10.89 -14.64
C TYR A 131 -22.42 12.08 -15.37
N GLU A 132 -21.99 12.39 -16.60
CA GLU A 132 -22.70 13.25 -17.57
C GLU A 132 -23.43 12.39 -18.62
#